data_AF-A0A6C7YUE8-F1
#
_entry.id   AF-A0A6C7YUE8-F1
#
_cell.length_a   1.000
_cell.length_b   1.000
_cell.length_c   1.000
_cell.angle_alpha   90.00
_cell.angle_beta   90.00
_cell.angle_gamma   90.00
#
_symmetry.space_group_name_H-M   'P 1'
#
loop_
_entity.id
_entity.type
_entity.pdbx_description
1 polymer ?
#
loop_
_entity_poly.entity_id
_entity_poly.type
_entity_poly.pdbx_seq_one_letter_code
_entity_poly.pdbx_strand_id
1 'polypeptide(L)'
;MEELINNLRGYAELAQASYFNFMYINNDEREMDSYKIGQNRFPKDKDNIENLEYTKTLSKKYKDYFIYDDSIALYPTLNGEFGEIQAKNFAKKYEIKFHQPNTASGFSATLFYDKEKDKFVVGFRGTEGLWSMDTLADIGLTFGKGDFQLNALKQFLLDIAPILNKVDSNNIIFIGHSLGGYLAVIAMQFCDTIDRSLNTQFNAIKFMASQVYTFNSPAIDEIDNMLMRALAALLDKNIMEQVLNPQKVYCVYDSGGINIIASAQYGSHNRLPIYTGKDSHSIIPLTQTLYFYSYLLELDANYNKVKDKSLSECIEYLNHFIKNIQIYTETFVLKNNATNKNSSFGFNKNHPEKINHFEYSLSLIATIMQETNGILEELGDNYYASYKAPTISQTKIIDFILKAQKKEKYILILDKNDFNKYRKDCSFINNQENLAHKIAIGEFRIFIVVYKDMKCLENINNITKIYGYNSKSYKIKDQIWDEQYLGGVCKISQALYFNGKAKIGII
;
A
#
# COMPACT_ATOMS: atom_id res chain seq x y z
N MET A 1 -6.89 3.28 16.49
CA MET A 1 -5.76 2.55 15.87
C MET A 1 -6.04 2.17 14.43
N GLU A 2 -7.10 1.41 14.16
CA GLU A 2 -7.56 1.09 12.80
C GLU A 2 -7.74 2.33 11.91
N GLU A 3 -8.39 3.39 12.44
CA GLU A 3 -8.55 4.66 11.73
C GLU A 3 -7.22 5.31 11.31
N LEU A 4 -6.18 5.22 12.15
CA LEU A 4 -4.87 5.79 11.84
C LEU A 4 -4.20 5.04 10.68
N ILE A 5 -4.25 3.71 10.67
CA ILE A 5 -3.75 2.90 9.55
C ILE A 5 -4.57 3.17 8.27
N ASN A 6 -5.89 3.31 8.38
CA ASN A 6 -6.76 3.68 7.27
C ASN A 6 -6.43 5.08 6.71
N ASN A 7 -6.04 6.02 7.57
CA ASN A 7 -5.54 7.34 7.16
C ASN A 7 -4.21 7.22 6.41
N LEU A 8 -3.23 6.49 6.95
CA LEU A 8 -1.95 6.25 6.27
C LEU A 8 -2.13 5.59 4.90
N ARG A 9 -3.00 4.59 4.80
CA ARG A 9 -3.40 3.94 3.53
C ARG A 9 -3.94 4.95 2.53
N GLY A 10 -4.91 5.78 2.94
CA GLY A 10 -5.52 6.79 2.06
C GLY A 10 -4.53 7.86 1.59
N TYR A 11 -3.63 8.29 2.47
CA TYR A 11 -2.58 9.25 2.12
C TYR A 11 -1.51 8.65 1.21
N ALA A 12 -1.12 7.39 1.40
CA ALA A 12 -0.22 6.70 0.47
C ALA A 12 -0.85 6.55 -0.92
N GLU A 13 -2.14 6.21 -0.99
CA GLU A 13 -2.88 6.13 -2.26
C GLU A 13 -2.96 7.48 -2.99
N LEU A 14 -3.21 8.58 -2.27
CA LEU A 14 -3.18 9.93 -2.85
C LEU A 14 -1.77 10.33 -3.30
N ALA A 15 -0.72 9.91 -2.58
CA ALA A 15 0.66 10.13 -2.99
C ALA A 15 0.97 9.34 -4.27
N GLN A 16 0.53 8.09 -4.38
CA GLN A 16 0.63 7.31 -5.63
C GLN A 16 -0.15 7.99 -6.77
N ALA A 17 -1.38 8.43 -6.53
CA ALA A 17 -2.20 9.12 -7.53
C ALA A 17 -1.60 10.45 -8.02
N SER A 18 -0.76 11.11 -7.22
CA SER A 18 -0.04 12.33 -7.63
C SER A 18 0.97 12.10 -8.77
N TYR A 19 1.35 10.84 -9.03
CA TYR A 19 2.19 10.48 -10.17
C TYR A 19 1.43 10.41 -11.49
N PHE A 20 0.10 10.41 -11.48
CA PHE A 20 -0.68 10.20 -12.68
C PHE A 20 -0.57 11.40 -13.61
N ASN A 21 -0.46 11.13 -14.91
CA ASN A 21 -0.51 12.16 -15.92
C ASN A 21 -1.96 12.59 -16.16
N PHE A 22 -2.41 13.64 -15.45
CA PHE A 22 -3.74 14.22 -15.66
C PHE A 22 -3.68 15.24 -16.81
N MET A 23 -3.71 14.76 -18.06
CA MET A 23 -3.74 15.65 -19.23
C MET A 23 -5.10 16.33 -19.40
N TYR A 24 -5.06 17.63 -19.72
CA TYR A 24 -6.23 18.40 -20.15
C TYR A 24 -6.25 18.49 -21.69
N ILE A 25 -7.38 18.24 -22.36
CA ILE A 25 -7.53 18.53 -23.80
C ILE A 25 -7.80 20.03 -23.95
N ASN A 26 -6.97 20.69 -24.76
CA ASN A 26 -7.17 22.07 -25.19
C ASN A 26 -8.16 22.12 -26.37
N ASN A 27 -9.37 22.62 -26.11
CA ASN A 27 -10.14 23.58 -26.93
C ASN A 27 -10.33 23.42 -28.46
N ASP A 28 -10.07 22.29 -29.12
CA ASP A 28 -10.62 22.11 -30.48
C ASP A 28 -11.99 21.41 -30.38
N GLU A 29 -13.07 22.20 -30.45
CA GLU A 29 -14.46 21.71 -30.37
C GLU A 29 -14.78 20.65 -31.44
N ARG A 30 -13.96 20.51 -32.48
CA ARG A 30 -14.14 19.56 -33.59
C ARG A 30 -13.76 18.11 -33.28
N GLU A 31 -12.90 17.85 -32.29
CA GLU A 31 -12.63 16.48 -31.82
C GLU A 31 -13.62 16.04 -30.72
N MET A 32 -14.35 16.97 -30.09
CA MET A 32 -15.32 16.65 -29.05
C MET A 32 -16.61 15.99 -29.59
N ASP A 33 -17.00 16.28 -30.83
CA ASP A 33 -18.20 15.69 -31.45
C ASP A 33 -18.04 14.19 -31.79
N SER A 34 -16.81 13.67 -31.82
CA SER A 34 -16.56 12.22 -31.95
C SER A 34 -16.68 11.46 -30.63
N TYR A 35 -16.62 12.14 -29.48
CA TYR A 35 -16.78 11.51 -28.18
C TYR A 35 -18.26 11.56 -27.76
N LYS A 36 -18.86 10.42 -27.44
CA LYS A 36 -20.22 10.39 -26.87
C LYS A 36 -20.20 10.97 -25.45
N ILE A 37 -20.53 12.25 -25.33
CA ILE A 37 -20.74 12.89 -24.03
C ILE A 37 -22.06 12.39 -23.44
N GLY A 38 -21.98 11.49 -22.46
CA GLY A 38 -23.14 11.12 -21.65
C GLY A 38 -23.64 12.32 -20.84
N GLN A 39 -24.79 12.91 -21.19
CA GLN A 39 -25.37 14.05 -20.46
C GLN A 39 -25.96 13.68 -19.08
N ASN A 40 -25.94 12.40 -18.70
CA ASN A 40 -26.43 11.96 -17.41
C ASN A 40 -25.31 12.01 -16.37
N ARG A 41 -25.54 12.77 -15.28
CA ARG A 41 -24.60 12.98 -14.17
C ARG A 41 -24.03 11.70 -13.57
N PHE A 42 -24.71 10.57 -13.75
CA PHE A 42 -24.30 9.20 -13.45
C PHE A 42 -25.10 8.25 -14.34
N PRO A 43 -24.59 7.07 -14.76
CA PRO A 43 -25.46 5.97 -15.15
C PRO A 43 -26.33 5.61 -13.95
N LYS A 44 -27.65 5.74 -14.10
CA LYS A 44 -28.61 5.49 -12.99
C LYS A 44 -28.66 4.02 -12.57
N ASP A 45 -28.15 3.11 -13.38
CA ASP A 45 -28.26 1.67 -13.17
C ASP A 45 -26.88 1.01 -13.02
N LYS A 46 -26.79 0.08 -12.05
CA LYS A 46 -25.58 -0.71 -11.73
C LYS A 46 -24.99 -1.43 -12.95
N ASP A 47 -25.84 -1.83 -13.89
CA ASP A 47 -25.45 -2.64 -15.05
C ASP A 47 -24.58 -1.87 -16.06
N ASN A 48 -24.67 -0.53 -16.09
CA ASN A 48 -23.83 0.29 -16.98
C ASN A 48 -22.44 0.61 -16.40
N ILE A 49 -22.18 0.31 -15.12
CA ILE A 49 -20.86 0.52 -14.48
C ILE A 49 -19.89 -0.63 -14.82
N GLU A 50 -20.43 -1.80 -15.19
CA GLU A 50 -19.63 -2.98 -15.53
C GLU A 50 -19.01 -2.92 -16.94
N ASN A 51 -19.50 -2.05 -17.83
CA ASN A 51 -19.05 -1.95 -19.24
C ASN A 51 -18.16 -0.72 -19.55
N LEU A 52 -17.66 -0.01 -18.54
CA LEU A 52 -16.90 1.23 -18.71
C LEU A 52 -15.45 0.98 -19.15
N GLU A 53 -15.08 1.38 -20.37
CA GLU A 53 -13.67 1.51 -20.81
C GLU A 53 -13.13 2.93 -20.46
N TYR A 54 -11.92 2.97 -19.88
CA TYR A 54 -11.36 4.17 -19.24
C TYR A 54 -10.33 4.87 -20.12
N THR A 55 -10.66 6.07 -20.58
CA THR A 55 -9.73 7.06 -21.14
C THR A 55 -9.98 8.37 -20.40
N LYS A 56 -8.99 8.91 -19.68
CA LYS A 56 -9.15 10.20 -19.00
C LYS A 56 -8.42 11.30 -19.74
N THR A 57 -9.21 12.22 -20.26
CA THR A 57 -8.75 13.56 -20.61
C THR A 57 -9.69 14.59 -20.01
N LEU A 58 -9.16 15.65 -19.39
CA LEU A 58 -9.95 16.68 -18.71
C LEU A 58 -10.20 17.87 -19.65
N SER A 59 -11.45 18.15 -20.01
CA SER A 59 -11.78 19.37 -20.77
C SER A 59 -11.89 20.58 -19.83
N LYS A 60 -11.32 21.73 -20.22
CA LYS A 60 -11.42 23.00 -19.49
C LYS A 60 -12.87 23.50 -19.32
N LYS A 61 -13.78 23.06 -20.21
CA LYS A 61 -15.22 23.39 -20.24
C LYS A 61 -16.05 22.51 -19.29
N TYR A 62 -15.55 21.33 -18.91
CA TYR A 62 -16.27 20.32 -18.14
C TYR A 62 -15.49 19.86 -16.89
N LYS A 63 -14.86 20.81 -16.20
CA LYS A 63 -14.04 20.61 -14.99
C LYS A 63 -14.69 19.73 -13.90
N ASP A 64 -16.02 19.61 -13.93
CA ASP A 64 -16.82 18.87 -12.94
C ASP A 64 -17.39 17.52 -13.45
N TYR A 65 -17.01 17.06 -14.65
CA TYR A 65 -17.55 15.84 -15.27
C TYR A 65 -16.48 14.78 -15.55
N PHE A 66 -16.88 13.51 -15.42
CA PHE A 66 -16.08 12.35 -15.82
C PHE A 66 -16.35 12.03 -17.30
N ILE A 67 -15.29 11.97 -18.12
CA ILE A 67 -15.39 11.62 -19.54
C ILE A 67 -15.02 10.13 -19.69
N TYR A 68 -15.83 9.37 -20.43
CA TYR A 68 -15.55 7.99 -20.85
C TYR A 68 -15.86 7.87 -22.35
N ASP A 69 -15.16 6.97 -23.04
CA ASP A 69 -15.33 6.70 -24.46
C ASP A 69 -15.43 5.20 -24.72
N ASP A 70 -16.59 4.76 -25.21
CA ASP A 70 -16.89 3.36 -25.55
C ASP A 70 -16.42 2.98 -26.97
N SER A 71 -15.74 3.87 -27.70
CA SER A 71 -15.43 3.71 -29.13
C SER A 71 -13.93 3.66 -29.48
N ILE A 72 -13.03 3.93 -28.53
CA ILE A 72 -11.58 3.88 -28.76
C ILE A 72 -10.99 2.62 -28.13
N ALA A 73 -10.75 1.61 -28.97
CA ALA A 73 -9.92 0.45 -28.68
C ALA A 73 -8.43 0.80 -28.64
N LEU A 74 -8.06 1.80 -27.82
CA LEU A 74 -6.70 2.16 -27.52
C LEU A 74 -6.59 2.26 -26.00
N TYR A 75 -6.49 1.12 -25.32
CA TYR A 75 -6.33 1.02 -23.87
C TYR A 75 -5.14 1.87 -23.42
N PRO A 76 -5.32 3.10 -22.91
CA PRO A 76 -4.25 3.74 -22.21
C PRO A 76 -4.30 3.03 -20.86
N THR A 77 -3.42 2.05 -20.68
CA THR A 77 -2.97 1.74 -19.32
C THR A 77 -2.79 3.08 -18.64
N LEU A 78 -3.56 3.37 -17.58
CA LEU A 78 -3.16 4.41 -16.66
C LEU A 78 -1.67 4.13 -16.45
N ASN A 79 -0.78 5.06 -16.80
CA ASN A 79 0.63 4.98 -16.43
C ASN A 79 0.78 5.09 -14.88
N GLY A 80 -0.18 4.54 -14.13
CA GLY A 80 -0.51 4.84 -12.75
C GLY A 80 -0.81 3.61 -11.91
N GLU A 81 -0.60 2.40 -12.45
CA GLU A 81 -0.39 1.19 -11.63
C GLU A 81 -1.57 0.80 -10.70
N PHE A 82 -2.72 1.46 -10.81
CA PHE A 82 -3.96 1.13 -10.09
C PHE A 82 -4.67 -0.02 -10.79
N GLY A 83 -5.20 -0.93 -9.97
CA GLY A 83 -6.22 -1.86 -10.41
C GLY A 83 -7.54 -1.15 -10.76
N GLU A 84 -8.42 -1.86 -11.46
CA GLU A 84 -9.70 -1.31 -11.91
C GLU A 84 -10.61 -0.96 -10.72
N ILE A 85 -10.66 -1.83 -9.71
CA ILE A 85 -11.50 -1.63 -8.53
C ILE A 85 -10.93 -0.49 -7.68
N GLN A 86 -9.60 -0.45 -7.52
CA GLN A 86 -8.91 0.66 -6.86
C GLN A 86 -9.24 1.99 -7.54
N ALA A 87 -9.10 2.10 -8.86
CA ALA A 87 -9.40 3.32 -9.60
C ALA A 87 -10.86 3.77 -9.47
N LYS A 88 -11.81 2.81 -9.54
CA LYS A 88 -13.25 3.06 -9.34
C LYS A 88 -13.53 3.61 -7.93
N ASN A 89 -12.92 3.03 -6.91
CA ASN A 89 -13.09 3.48 -5.52
C ASN A 89 -12.43 4.84 -5.27
N PHE A 90 -11.24 5.06 -5.82
CA PHE A 90 -10.53 6.33 -5.73
C PHE A 90 -11.37 7.48 -6.29
N ALA A 91 -11.95 7.32 -7.49
CA ALA A 91 -12.78 8.37 -8.11
C ALA A 91 -14.09 8.64 -7.33
N LYS A 92 -14.63 7.63 -6.65
CA LYS A 92 -15.81 7.80 -5.77
C LYS A 92 -15.48 8.58 -4.51
N LYS A 93 -14.26 8.42 -3.98
CA LYS A 93 -13.84 9.02 -2.72
C LYS A 93 -13.22 10.41 -2.88
N TYR A 94 -12.40 10.60 -3.91
CA TYR A 94 -11.62 11.82 -4.08
C TYR A 94 -12.06 12.62 -5.30
N GLU A 95 -11.91 13.93 -5.20
CA GLU A 95 -12.09 14.88 -6.29
C GLU A 95 -10.80 15.66 -6.51
N ILE A 96 -10.41 15.92 -7.76
CA ILE A 96 -9.23 16.73 -8.08
C ILE A 96 -9.70 18.19 -8.23
N LYS A 97 -9.24 19.06 -7.33
CA LYS A 97 -9.61 20.49 -7.34
C LYS A 97 -8.67 21.34 -8.19
N PHE A 98 -7.39 20.94 -8.23
CA PHE A 98 -6.35 21.58 -9.02
C PHE A 98 -5.22 20.59 -9.30
N HIS A 99 -4.64 20.64 -10.50
CA HIS A 99 -3.48 19.82 -10.86
C HIS A 99 -2.48 20.68 -11.63
N GLN A 100 -1.24 20.69 -11.15
CA GLN A 100 -0.08 21.23 -11.85
C GLN A 100 0.64 20.06 -12.53
N PRO A 101 0.59 19.95 -13.87
CA PRO A 101 1.38 18.96 -14.59
C PRO A 101 2.88 19.24 -14.45
N ASN A 102 3.70 18.26 -14.82
CA ASN A 102 5.16 18.40 -14.80
C ASN A 102 5.60 19.69 -15.51
N THR A 103 6.18 20.60 -14.74
CA THR A 103 6.82 21.81 -15.25
C THR A 103 8.18 21.46 -15.88
N ALA A 104 8.78 22.41 -16.60
CA ALA A 104 10.13 22.24 -17.17
C ALA A 104 11.20 21.93 -16.10
N SER A 105 10.94 22.29 -14.83
CA SER A 105 11.81 21.99 -13.71
C SER A 105 11.60 20.60 -13.11
N GLY A 106 10.57 19.87 -13.56
CA GLY A 106 10.15 18.59 -12.99
C GLY A 106 9.20 18.69 -11.80
N PHE A 107 8.79 19.89 -11.38
CA PHE A 107 7.79 20.06 -10.33
C PHE A 107 6.39 19.65 -10.82
N SER A 108 5.67 18.89 -9.99
CA SER A 108 4.27 18.50 -10.18
C SER A 108 3.58 18.30 -8.82
N ALA A 109 2.33 18.74 -8.74
CA ALA A 109 1.54 18.65 -7.52
C ALA A 109 0.04 18.66 -7.84
N THR A 110 -0.74 18.05 -6.95
CA THR A 110 -2.20 17.92 -7.10
C THR A 110 -2.91 18.25 -5.80
N LEU A 111 -3.94 19.10 -5.87
CA LEU A 111 -4.87 19.34 -4.77
C LEU A 111 -6.08 18.41 -4.92
N PHE A 112 -6.24 17.52 -3.96
CA PHE A 112 -7.37 16.62 -3.84
C PHE A 112 -8.36 17.11 -2.76
N TYR A 113 -9.61 16.69 -2.90
CA TYR A 113 -10.64 16.80 -1.87
C TYR A 113 -11.19 15.41 -1.55
N ASP A 114 -11.05 14.97 -0.30
CA ASP A 114 -11.63 13.74 0.24
C ASP A 114 -13.09 14.01 0.63
N LYS A 115 -14.02 13.48 -0.17
CA LYS A 115 -15.47 13.67 -0.02
C LYS A 115 -16.03 12.99 1.23
N GLU A 116 -15.34 11.96 1.74
CA GLU A 116 -15.79 11.21 2.90
C GLU A 116 -15.36 11.87 4.21
N LYS A 117 -14.14 12.45 4.22
CA LYS A 117 -13.57 13.07 5.42
C LYS A 117 -13.73 14.59 5.47
N ASP A 118 -14.22 15.20 4.39
CA ASP A 118 -14.29 16.65 4.21
C ASP A 118 -12.92 17.32 4.43
N LYS A 119 -11.88 16.78 3.76
CA LYS A 119 -10.49 17.27 3.86
C LYS A 119 -9.89 17.59 2.51
N PHE A 120 -9.07 18.63 2.48
CA PHE A 120 -8.21 18.95 1.36
C PHE A 120 -6.82 18.33 1.57
N VAL A 121 -6.34 17.62 0.56
CA VAL A 121 -5.04 16.94 0.59
C VAL A 121 -4.19 17.41 -0.57
N VAL A 122 -3.04 18.03 -0.28
CA VAL A 122 -2.09 18.47 -1.30
C VAL A 122 -1.01 17.41 -1.47
N GLY A 123 -0.97 16.76 -2.63
CA GLY A 123 0.01 15.74 -2.98
C GLY A 123 1.13 16.29 -3.85
N PHE A 124 2.37 16.19 -3.37
CA PHE A 124 3.57 16.57 -4.09
C PHE A 124 4.27 15.32 -4.65
N ARG A 125 4.59 15.37 -5.95
CA ARG A 125 5.24 14.28 -6.68
C ARG A 125 6.75 14.36 -6.54
N GLY A 126 7.42 13.22 -6.48
CA GLY A 126 8.89 13.14 -6.61
C GLY A 126 9.36 13.07 -8.06
N THR A 127 10.68 13.14 -8.26
CA THR A 127 11.30 13.02 -9.59
C THR A 127 11.19 11.59 -10.12
N GLU A 128 10.82 11.42 -11.39
CA GLU A 128 10.86 10.11 -12.06
C GLU A 128 12.29 9.82 -12.54
N GLY A 129 12.87 8.66 -12.17
CA GLY A 129 14.02 8.10 -12.88
C GLY A 129 15.43 8.30 -12.31
N LEU A 130 15.62 8.89 -11.12
CA LEU A 130 16.96 9.03 -10.50
C LEU A 130 16.97 8.47 -9.07
N TRP A 131 17.64 7.34 -8.87
CA TRP A 131 17.91 6.73 -7.56
C TRP A 131 19.38 6.30 -7.42
N SER A 132 20.33 7.13 -7.86
CA SER A 132 21.77 6.98 -7.56
C SER A 132 22.18 7.88 -6.38
N MET A 133 23.43 7.78 -5.88
CA MET A 133 23.99 8.80 -4.96
C MET A 133 23.85 10.24 -5.52
N ASP A 134 23.65 10.42 -6.83
CA ASP A 134 23.34 11.72 -7.41
C ASP A 134 22.02 12.29 -6.92
N THR A 135 21.03 11.51 -6.46
CA THR A 135 19.74 12.08 -6.00
C THR A 135 19.89 13.06 -4.84
N LEU A 136 20.88 12.85 -3.96
CA LEU A 136 21.22 13.79 -2.87
C LEU A 136 21.99 15.01 -3.40
N ALA A 137 22.87 14.80 -4.38
CA ALA A 137 23.55 15.89 -5.07
C ALA A 137 22.57 16.72 -5.91
N ASP A 138 21.55 16.10 -6.50
CA ASP A 138 20.48 16.68 -7.32
C ASP A 138 19.50 17.46 -6.48
N ILE A 139 19.21 17.03 -5.26
CA ILE A 139 18.53 17.88 -4.28
C ILE A 139 19.37 19.14 -4.03
N GLY A 140 20.66 18.99 -3.71
CA GLY A 140 21.57 20.12 -3.53
C GLY A 140 21.73 21.01 -4.78
N LEU A 141 21.64 20.46 -5.99
CA LEU A 141 21.72 21.17 -7.27
C LEU A 141 20.39 21.84 -7.65
N THR A 142 19.26 21.16 -7.43
CA THR A 142 17.89 21.66 -7.64
C THR A 142 17.63 22.90 -6.78
N PHE A 143 18.21 22.93 -5.57
CA PHE A 143 18.04 24.01 -4.59
C PHE A 143 19.30 24.88 -4.39
N GLY A 144 20.37 24.69 -5.17
CA GLY A 144 21.68 25.32 -4.89
C GLY A 144 22.29 26.17 -6.02
N LYS A 145 21.78 26.12 -7.25
CA LYS A 145 22.36 26.89 -8.38
C LYS A 145 21.37 27.68 -9.26
N GLY A 146 20.08 27.74 -8.93
CA GLY A 146 19.09 28.54 -9.66
C GLY A 146 17.68 27.95 -9.60
N ASP A 147 16.91 28.35 -8.59
CA ASP A 147 15.71 27.71 -8.03
C ASP A 147 14.48 27.56 -8.96
N PHE A 148 14.51 26.60 -9.89
CA PHE A 148 13.39 26.35 -10.81
C PHE A 148 12.22 25.57 -10.19
N GLN A 149 12.43 24.61 -9.28
CA GLN A 149 11.32 23.88 -8.64
C GLN A 149 10.69 24.65 -7.47
N LEU A 150 11.48 25.46 -6.75
CA LEU A 150 11.00 26.22 -5.60
C LEU A 150 10.08 27.39 -6.01
N ASN A 151 10.42 28.07 -7.11
CA ASN A 151 9.53 29.06 -7.72
C ASN A 151 8.23 28.43 -8.23
N ALA A 152 8.31 27.21 -8.81
CA ALA A 152 7.12 26.46 -9.22
C ALA A 152 6.26 26.05 -8.01
N LEU A 153 6.87 25.62 -6.91
CA LEU A 153 6.18 25.36 -5.65
C LEU A 153 5.48 26.61 -5.12
N LYS A 154 6.19 27.75 -5.07
CA LYS A 154 5.60 29.03 -4.65
C LYS A 154 4.39 29.38 -5.52
N GLN A 155 4.53 29.32 -6.85
CA GLN A 155 3.44 29.64 -7.77
C GLN A 155 2.25 28.70 -7.56
N PHE A 156 2.49 27.40 -7.42
CA PHE A 156 1.45 26.43 -7.12
C PHE A 156 0.69 26.73 -5.82
N LEU A 157 1.41 27.09 -4.74
CA LEU A 157 0.78 27.47 -3.47
C LEU A 157 -0.09 28.74 -3.63
N LEU A 158 0.36 29.71 -4.41
CA LEU A 158 -0.43 30.92 -4.74
C LEU A 158 -1.69 30.57 -5.57
N ASP A 159 -1.57 29.63 -6.51
CA ASP A 159 -2.69 29.23 -7.38
C ASP A 159 -3.79 28.48 -6.60
N ILE A 160 -3.43 27.70 -5.58
CA ILE A 160 -4.40 27.01 -4.71
C ILE A 160 -4.90 27.87 -3.55
N ALA A 161 -4.24 28.98 -3.23
CA ALA A 161 -4.61 29.86 -2.12
C ALA A 161 -6.06 30.38 -2.19
N PRO A 162 -6.60 30.80 -3.36
CA PRO A 162 -8.01 31.19 -3.46
C PRO A 162 -9.01 30.10 -3.03
N ILE A 163 -8.62 28.83 -3.14
CA ILE A 163 -9.41 27.67 -2.70
C ILE A 163 -9.22 27.46 -1.19
N LEU A 164 -7.97 27.37 -0.74
CA LEU A 164 -7.65 26.92 0.62
C LEU A 164 -7.71 28.01 1.70
N ASN A 165 -7.58 29.29 1.34
CA ASN A 165 -7.62 30.40 2.30
C ASN A 165 -8.94 30.51 3.09
N LYS A 166 -10.00 29.87 2.61
CA LYS A 166 -11.33 29.85 3.23
C LYS A 166 -11.59 28.57 4.03
N VAL A 167 -10.63 27.65 4.05
CA VAL A 167 -10.74 26.33 4.67
C VAL A 167 -10.06 26.39 6.04
N ASP A 168 -10.65 25.72 7.04
CA ASP A 168 -10.00 25.53 8.33
C ASP A 168 -8.72 24.71 8.14
N SER A 169 -7.59 25.20 8.66
CA SER A 169 -6.30 24.53 8.61
C SER A 169 -6.32 23.08 9.13
N ASN A 170 -7.23 22.75 10.07
CA ASN A 170 -7.44 21.37 10.56
C ASN A 170 -7.88 20.39 9.45
N ASN A 171 -8.45 20.91 8.36
CA ASN A 171 -8.94 20.15 7.23
C ASN A 171 -7.95 20.15 6.04
N ILE A 172 -6.74 20.67 6.21
CA ILE A 172 -5.70 20.73 5.17
C ILE A 172 -4.54 19.82 5.58
N ILE A 173 -4.16 18.91 4.68
CA ILE A 173 -3.07 17.96 4.88
C ILE A 173 -2.14 18.01 3.69
N PHE A 174 -0.83 17.98 3.94
CA PHE A 174 0.16 17.83 2.87
C PHE A 174 0.74 16.42 2.88
N ILE A 175 0.96 15.87 1.70
CA ILE A 175 1.55 14.55 1.52
C ILE A 175 2.61 14.61 0.41
N GLY A 176 3.60 13.74 0.48
CA GLY A 176 4.54 13.61 -0.64
C GLY A 176 5.41 12.38 -0.55
N HIS A 177 5.80 11.88 -1.71
CA HIS A 177 6.68 10.73 -1.84
C HIS A 177 8.04 11.14 -2.39
N SER A 178 9.13 10.52 -1.93
CA SER A 178 10.49 10.85 -2.41
C SER A 178 10.78 12.36 -2.20
N LEU A 179 11.32 13.06 -3.20
CA LEU A 179 11.50 14.51 -3.25
C LEU A 179 10.20 15.27 -2.97
N GLY A 180 9.06 14.73 -3.37
CA GLY A 180 7.75 15.31 -3.09
C GLY A 180 7.48 15.45 -1.59
N GLY A 181 7.94 14.51 -0.76
CA GLY A 181 7.78 14.64 0.70
C GLY A 181 8.67 15.74 1.28
N TYR A 182 9.82 16.03 0.66
CA TYR A 182 10.63 17.20 1.02
C TYR A 182 9.91 18.51 0.65
N LEU A 183 9.37 18.60 -0.57
CA LEU A 183 8.56 19.73 -1.01
C LEU A 183 7.34 19.95 -0.10
N ALA A 184 6.71 18.89 0.40
CA ALA A 184 5.60 18.97 1.35
C ALA A 184 6.00 19.64 2.67
N VAL A 185 7.19 19.33 3.19
CA VAL A 185 7.72 19.95 4.42
C VAL A 185 8.07 21.42 4.19
N ILE A 186 8.72 21.76 3.08
CA ILE A 186 8.98 23.17 2.72
C ILE A 186 7.66 23.93 2.57
N ALA A 187 6.68 23.36 1.86
CA ALA A 187 5.38 23.98 1.64
C ALA A 187 4.68 24.29 2.96
N MET A 188 4.69 23.34 3.91
CA MET A 188 4.14 23.56 5.25
C MET A 188 4.83 24.74 5.91
N GLN A 189 6.17 24.79 5.85
CA GLN A 189 6.93 25.88 6.43
C GLN A 189 6.56 27.24 5.81
N PHE A 190 6.45 27.33 4.49
CA PHE A 190 5.99 28.57 3.84
C PHE A 190 4.61 29.03 4.32
N CYS A 191 3.71 28.09 4.58
CA CYS A 191 2.38 28.41 5.08
C CYS A 191 2.38 28.80 6.57
N ASP A 192 3.25 28.18 7.37
CA ASP A 192 3.26 28.30 8.83
C ASP A 192 4.10 29.47 9.36
N THR A 193 5.23 29.79 8.74
CA THR A 193 6.29 30.62 9.36
C THR A 193 6.72 31.85 8.57
N ILE A 194 6.18 32.08 7.37
CA ILE A 194 6.45 33.34 6.68
C ILE A 194 5.87 34.48 7.49
N ASP A 195 6.75 35.39 7.93
CA ASP A 195 6.35 36.60 8.63
C ASP A 195 5.44 37.44 7.73
N ARG A 196 4.17 37.49 8.09
CA ARG A 196 3.12 38.21 7.37
C ARG A 196 3.30 39.73 7.44
N SER A 197 4.23 40.22 8.27
CA SER A 197 4.63 41.63 8.32
C SER A 197 5.50 42.03 7.11
N LEU A 198 6.18 41.08 6.49
CA LEU A 198 6.97 41.32 5.28
C LEU A 198 6.05 41.45 4.07
N ASN A 199 6.16 42.55 3.31
CA ASN A 199 5.32 42.78 2.13
C ASN A 199 5.77 41.91 0.94
N THR A 200 5.38 40.63 0.96
CA THR A 200 5.70 39.64 -0.08
C THR A 200 4.43 39.04 -0.68
N GLN A 201 4.54 38.44 -1.87
CA GLN A 201 3.43 37.71 -2.49
C GLN A 201 2.88 36.57 -1.60
N PHE A 202 3.68 36.07 -0.66
CA PHE A 202 3.25 35.03 0.30
C PHE A 202 2.16 35.51 1.25
N ASN A 203 1.93 36.82 1.42
CA ASN A 203 0.81 37.35 2.20
C ASN A 203 -0.57 36.96 1.62
N ALA A 204 -0.62 36.52 0.36
CA ALA A 204 -1.80 35.95 -0.24
C ALA A 204 -2.15 34.55 0.30
N ILE A 205 -1.18 33.82 0.88
CA ILE A 205 -1.37 32.49 1.48
C ILE A 205 -1.74 32.68 2.96
N LYS A 206 -2.94 32.24 3.32
CA LYS A 206 -3.50 32.37 4.68
C LYS A 206 -3.81 31.04 5.34
N PHE A 207 -3.77 29.95 4.58
CA PHE A 207 -4.01 28.60 5.05
C PHE A 207 -2.73 27.98 5.62
N MET A 208 -2.89 26.94 6.45
CA MET A 208 -1.79 26.17 7.04
C MET A 208 -2.13 24.68 6.96
N ALA A 209 -1.10 23.83 6.86
CA ALA A 209 -1.30 22.39 6.96
C ALA A 209 -1.41 21.97 8.44
N SER A 210 -2.39 21.12 8.74
CA SER A 210 -2.52 20.49 10.06
C SER A 210 -1.41 19.45 10.29
N GLN A 211 -1.12 18.65 9.27
CA GLN A 211 -0.19 17.53 9.30
C GLN A 211 0.48 17.36 7.93
N VAL A 212 1.69 16.80 7.95
CA VAL A 212 2.48 16.42 6.77
C VAL A 212 2.83 14.94 6.85
N TYR A 213 2.50 14.18 5.80
CA TYR A 213 2.88 12.77 5.68
C TYR A 213 3.89 12.60 4.55
N THR A 214 5.09 12.13 4.89
CA THR A 214 6.13 11.84 3.91
C THR A 214 6.27 10.33 3.72
N PHE A 215 6.46 9.90 2.48
CA PHE A 215 6.57 8.49 2.08
C PHE A 215 7.90 8.26 1.38
N ASN A 216 8.75 7.38 1.91
CA ASN A 216 10.09 7.11 1.36
C ASN A 216 10.84 8.41 1.00
N SER A 217 10.85 9.42 1.86
CA SER A 217 11.57 10.67 1.58
C SER A 217 13.00 10.63 2.13
N PRO A 218 14.03 11.01 1.35
CA PRO A 218 15.45 10.93 1.74
C PRO A 218 15.84 11.92 2.86
N ALA A 219 17.07 11.81 3.42
CA ALA A 219 17.60 12.88 4.28
C ALA A 219 18.18 13.96 3.50
N ILE A 220 18.17 15.08 4.21
CA ILE A 220 19.24 16.02 4.07
C ILE A 220 19.71 16.25 5.51
N ASP A 221 20.91 15.80 5.82
CA ASP A 221 21.62 16.35 6.97
C ASP A 221 21.64 17.88 6.77
N GLU A 222 21.22 18.62 7.80
CA GLU A 222 21.01 20.08 7.75
C GLU A 222 19.75 20.57 6.98
N ILE A 223 18.56 19.98 7.23
CA ILE A 223 17.26 20.57 6.80
C ILE A 223 17.20 22.07 7.13
N ASP A 224 17.71 22.47 8.30
CA ASP A 224 17.78 23.88 8.71
C ASP A 224 18.63 24.70 7.73
N ASN A 225 19.82 24.24 7.34
CA ASN A 225 20.68 24.99 6.40
C ASN A 225 20.10 25.03 4.98
N MET A 226 19.42 23.99 4.52
CA MET A 226 18.83 23.98 3.18
C MET A 226 17.48 24.71 3.11
N LEU A 227 16.65 24.62 4.16
CA LEU A 227 15.45 25.45 4.33
C LEU A 227 15.84 26.92 4.37
N MET A 228 16.90 27.28 5.11
CA MET A 228 17.42 28.64 5.16
C MET A 228 17.94 29.10 3.80
N ARG A 229 18.60 28.24 3.01
CA ARG A 229 19.00 28.53 1.62
C ARG A 229 17.80 28.71 0.68
N ALA A 230 16.80 27.82 0.76
CA ALA A 230 15.58 27.88 -0.04
C ALA A 230 14.78 29.16 0.25
N LEU A 231 14.60 29.48 1.54
CA LEU A 231 14.01 30.73 1.96
C LEU A 231 14.86 31.92 1.45
N ALA A 232 16.20 31.85 1.54
CA ALA A 232 17.08 32.97 1.18
C ALA A 232 16.97 33.29 -0.31
N ALA A 233 16.89 32.24 -1.14
CA ALA A 233 16.68 32.36 -2.57
C ALA A 233 15.31 32.96 -2.94
N LEU A 234 14.26 32.68 -2.15
CA LEU A 234 12.91 33.18 -2.43
C LEU A 234 12.61 34.58 -1.87
N LEU A 235 13.23 34.94 -0.75
CA LEU A 235 12.91 36.15 0.02
C LEU A 235 13.97 37.25 -0.13
N ASP A 236 15.09 36.96 -0.80
CA ASP A 236 16.12 37.91 -1.24
C ASP A 236 16.76 38.78 -0.12
N LYS A 237 16.61 38.40 1.17
CA LYS A 237 17.22 39.05 2.36
C LYS A 237 17.30 38.12 3.58
N ASN A 238 18.19 38.48 4.51
CA ASN A 238 18.49 37.83 5.81
C ASN A 238 17.24 37.32 6.54
N ILE A 239 17.17 36.01 6.74
CA ILE A 239 15.99 35.33 7.30
C ILE A 239 16.26 35.06 8.77
N MET A 240 15.26 35.32 9.61
CA MET A 240 15.26 34.86 11.00
C MET A 240 15.26 33.33 11.02
N GLU A 241 16.03 32.72 11.91
CA GLU A 241 16.01 31.26 12.13
C GLU A 241 14.55 30.80 12.28
N GLN A 242 14.06 30.03 11.30
CA GLN A 242 12.72 29.48 11.34
C GLN A 242 12.81 28.07 11.89
N VAL A 243 12.17 27.86 13.05
CA VAL A 243 12.15 26.56 13.70
C VAL A 243 11.11 25.67 13.03
N LEU A 244 11.52 24.50 12.53
CA LEU A 244 10.61 23.46 12.04
C LEU A 244 9.66 23.05 13.18
N ASN A 245 8.40 22.72 12.87
CA ASN A 245 7.51 22.02 13.80
C ASN A 245 7.50 20.50 13.52
N PRO A 246 8.49 19.73 14.03
CA PRO A 246 8.60 18.30 13.73
C PRO A 246 7.43 17.47 14.26
N GLN A 247 6.59 18.01 15.15
CA GLN A 247 5.44 17.28 15.68
C GLN A 247 4.31 17.12 14.65
N LYS A 248 4.27 17.99 13.62
CA LYS A 248 3.31 17.90 12.52
C LYS A 248 3.75 16.94 11.39
N VAL A 249 4.95 16.38 11.48
CA VAL A 249 5.55 15.59 10.39
C VAL A 249 5.54 14.11 10.75
N TYR A 250 4.86 13.31 9.94
CA TYR A 250 4.86 11.85 10.00
C TYR A 250 5.71 11.30 8.87
N CYS A 251 6.73 10.52 9.21
CA CYS A 251 7.64 9.92 8.23
C CYS A 251 7.35 8.43 8.09
N VAL A 252 6.75 8.04 6.98
CA VAL A 252 6.45 6.65 6.63
C VAL A 252 7.50 6.16 5.63
N TYR A 253 8.13 5.02 5.88
CA TYR A 253 9.19 4.54 5.00
C TYR A 253 9.27 3.02 4.95
N ASP A 254 9.80 2.52 3.84
CA ASP A 254 10.12 1.10 3.68
C ASP A 254 11.37 0.73 4.49
N SER A 255 11.19 -0.23 5.40
CA SER A 255 12.26 -0.78 6.25
C SER A 255 12.95 -2.01 5.66
N GLY A 256 12.59 -2.43 4.44
CA GLY A 256 12.99 -3.68 3.81
C GLY A 256 14.29 -3.69 3.00
N GLY A 257 14.89 -2.55 2.67
CA GLY A 257 16.18 -2.56 1.96
C GLY A 257 16.85 -1.21 1.68
N ILE A 258 16.22 -0.09 1.99
CA ILE A 258 16.89 1.20 1.86
C ILE A 258 17.79 1.40 3.08
N ASN A 259 19.12 1.43 2.86
CA ASN A 259 20.04 2.12 3.76
C ASN A 259 19.50 3.54 3.89
N ILE A 260 18.90 3.84 5.03
CA ILE A 260 18.31 5.13 5.36
C ILE A 260 19.47 6.13 5.29
N ILE A 261 19.70 6.76 4.14
CA ILE A 261 20.61 7.91 4.06
C ILE A 261 19.81 9.04 4.65
N ALA A 262 19.76 9.04 6.01
CA ALA A 262 18.98 9.78 7.00
C ALA A 262 17.58 10.21 6.48
N SER A 263 16.80 11.09 7.11
CA SER A 263 15.64 11.64 6.38
C SER A 263 15.31 13.09 6.77
N ALA A 264 14.35 13.70 6.06
CA ALA A 264 13.32 14.56 6.68
C ALA A 264 12.87 14.11 8.11
N GLN A 265 13.18 12.86 8.46
CA GLN A 265 13.21 12.19 9.74
C GLN A 265 14.00 12.91 10.85
N TYR A 266 15.11 13.61 10.59
CA TYR A 266 15.94 14.19 11.66
C TYR A 266 15.11 15.21 12.48
N GLY A 267 14.89 14.92 13.77
CA GLY A 267 14.01 15.69 14.65
C GLY A 267 12.51 15.28 14.66
N SER A 268 12.00 14.59 13.63
CA SER A 268 10.63 14.03 13.68
C SER A 268 10.58 12.85 14.64
N HIS A 269 9.64 12.91 15.60
CA HIS A 269 9.42 11.85 16.58
C HIS A 269 8.43 10.79 16.05
N ASN A 270 7.72 11.08 14.96
CA ASN A 270 6.63 10.26 14.41
C ASN A 270 7.10 9.43 13.19
N ARG A 271 8.12 8.59 13.38
CA ARG A 271 8.66 7.71 12.32
C ARG A 271 7.96 6.36 12.33
N LEU A 272 7.51 5.91 11.16
CA LEU A 272 6.70 4.70 11.00
C LEU A 272 7.34 3.77 9.96
N PRO A 273 8.11 2.75 10.40
CA PRO A 273 8.73 1.78 9.50
C PRO A 273 7.69 0.78 8.99
N ILE A 274 7.43 0.75 7.69
CA ILE A 274 6.58 -0.26 7.05
C ILE A 274 7.48 -1.29 6.38
N TYR A 275 7.20 -2.57 6.56
CA TYR A 275 7.96 -3.63 5.92
C TYR A 275 7.21 -4.12 4.67
N THR A 276 7.72 -3.78 3.49
CA THR A 276 7.06 -4.13 2.22
C THR A 276 7.48 -5.51 1.68
N GLY A 277 8.54 -6.11 2.24
CA GLY A 277 9.14 -7.34 1.72
C GLY A 277 9.88 -7.17 0.40
N LYS A 278 10.07 -5.93 -0.08
CA LYS A 278 10.84 -5.61 -1.28
C LYS A 278 11.81 -4.48 -0.95
N ASP A 279 13.04 -4.56 -1.42
CA ASP A 279 13.92 -3.39 -1.42
C ASP A 279 13.51 -2.46 -2.56
N SER A 280 12.60 -1.52 -2.29
CA SER A 280 12.10 -0.61 -3.31
C SER A 280 11.81 0.77 -2.76
N HIS A 281 12.31 1.77 -3.47
CA HIS A 281 11.91 3.16 -3.24
C HIS A 281 10.48 3.44 -3.70
N SER A 282 9.88 2.60 -4.53
CA SER A 282 8.57 2.85 -5.11
C SER A 282 7.48 3.07 -4.04
N ILE A 283 6.52 3.95 -4.34
CA ILE A 283 5.33 4.19 -3.51
C ILE A 283 4.34 3.02 -3.57
N ILE A 284 4.40 2.19 -4.62
CA ILE A 284 3.40 1.13 -4.85
C ILE A 284 3.49 0.01 -3.80
N PRO A 285 4.68 -0.59 -3.52
CA PRO A 285 4.77 -1.66 -2.51
C PRO A 285 4.37 -1.16 -1.12
N LEU A 286 4.69 0.10 -0.83
CA LEU A 286 4.29 0.76 0.41
C LEU A 286 2.76 0.92 0.49
N THR A 287 2.12 1.39 -0.59
CA THR A 287 0.66 1.54 -0.68
C THR A 287 -0.05 0.19 -0.58
N GLN A 288 0.43 -0.84 -1.28
CA GLN A 288 -0.08 -2.21 -1.21
C GLN A 288 0.02 -2.77 0.22
N THR A 289 1.14 -2.55 0.90
CA THR A 289 1.36 -3.02 2.28
C THR A 289 0.41 -2.33 3.25
N LEU A 290 0.20 -1.02 3.11
CA LEU A 290 -0.75 -0.27 3.94
C LEU A 290 -2.20 -0.71 3.69
N TYR A 291 -2.55 -1.03 2.44
CA TYR A 291 -3.82 -1.67 2.10
C TYR A 291 -3.98 -3.01 2.81
N PHE A 292 -2.94 -3.83 2.79
CA PHE A 292 -2.94 -5.12 3.45
C PHE A 292 -3.03 -5.01 4.98
N TYR A 293 -2.32 -4.06 5.59
CA TYR A 293 -2.37 -3.79 7.04
C TYR A 293 -3.75 -3.35 7.49
N SER A 294 -4.35 -2.41 6.75
CA SER A 294 -5.73 -1.98 6.95
C SER A 294 -6.69 -3.17 6.89
N TYR A 295 -6.61 -3.98 5.84
CA TYR A 295 -7.44 -5.17 5.66
C TYR A 295 -7.28 -6.22 6.78
N LEU A 296 -6.05 -6.46 7.26
CA LEU A 296 -5.81 -7.38 8.37
C LEU A 296 -6.51 -6.91 9.66
N LEU A 297 -6.56 -5.60 9.90
CA LEU A 297 -7.17 -5.03 11.10
C LEU A 297 -8.69 -4.93 11.03
N GLU A 298 -9.32 -5.08 9.87
CA GLU A 298 -10.79 -5.14 9.74
C GLU A 298 -11.40 -6.38 10.40
N LEU A 299 -10.60 -7.43 10.64
CA LEU A 299 -11.03 -8.58 11.41
C LEU A 299 -10.85 -8.30 12.90
N ASP A 300 -11.95 -8.24 13.66
CA ASP A 300 -11.94 -7.99 15.10
C ASP A 300 -10.97 -8.89 15.87
N ALA A 301 -10.85 -10.15 15.47
CA ALA A 301 -9.92 -11.10 16.10
C ALA A 301 -8.45 -10.67 15.98
N ASN A 302 -8.05 -10.03 14.87
CA ASN A 302 -6.72 -9.46 14.71
C ASN A 302 -6.61 -8.11 15.43
N TYR A 303 -7.62 -7.25 15.28
CA TYR A 303 -7.62 -5.93 15.93
C TYR A 303 -7.50 -6.05 17.46
N ASN A 304 -8.20 -7.01 18.07
CA ASN A 304 -8.13 -7.26 19.51
C ASN A 304 -6.72 -7.62 20.00
N LYS A 305 -5.80 -8.07 19.13
CA LYS A 305 -4.40 -8.35 19.49
C LYS A 305 -3.54 -7.10 19.61
N VAL A 306 -4.01 -5.97 19.06
CA VAL A 306 -3.27 -4.71 18.98
C VAL A 306 -4.06 -3.50 19.49
N LYS A 307 -5.31 -3.67 19.93
CA LYS A 307 -6.20 -2.56 20.33
C LYS A 307 -5.65 -1.66 21.44
N ASP A 308 -4.91 -2.24 22.37
CA ASP A 308 -4.33 -1.55 23.53
C ASP A 308 -2.88 -1.09 23.28
N LYS A 309 -2.40 -1.21 22.04
CA LYS A 309 -1.04 -0.86 21.63
C LYS A 309 -0.98 0.53 20.98
N SER A 310 0.19 1.16 21.04
CA SER A 310 0.49 2.37 20.28
C SER A 310 0.55 2.11 18.77
N LEU A 311 0.55 3.19 17.97
CA LEU A 311 0.69 3.10 16.50
C LEU A 311 1.96 2.36 16.07
N SER A 312 3.08 2.67 16.72
CA SER A 312 4.36 2.03 16.43
C SER A 312 4.33 0.53 16.72
N GLU A 313 3.81 0.13 17.89
CA GLU A 313 3.72 -1.28 18.29
C GLU A 313 2.75 -2.10 17.42
N CYS A 314 1.67 -1.48 16.93
CA CYS A 314 0.77 -2.13 15.97
C CYS A 314 1.45 -2.33 14.62
N ILE A 315 2.16 -1.33 14.11
CA ILE A 315 2.94 -1.44 12.87
C ILE A 315 4.01 -2.51 13.02
N GLU A 316 4.71 -2.56 14.15
CA GLU A 316 5.68 -3.60 14.46
C GLU A 316 5.05 -5.00 14.45
N TYR A 317 3.87 -5.18 15.05
CA TYR A 317 3.13 -6.43 15.01
C TYR A 317 2.80 -6.88 13.57
N LEU A 318 2.34 -5.96 12.73
CA LEU A 318 2.01 -6.23 11.32
C LEU A 318 3.26 -6.48 10.46
N ASN A 319 4.35 -5.75 10.72
CA ASN A 319 5.66 -5.98 10.12
C ASN A 319 6.16 -7.38 10.44
N HIS A 320 6.03 -7.82 11.70
CA HIS A 320 6.40 -9.18 12.10
C HIS A 320 5.59 -10.25 11.36
N PHE A 321 4.31 -10.00 11.12
CA PHE A 321 3.48 -10.92 10.34
C PHE A 321 3.98 -11.06 8.90
N ILE A 322 4.25 -9.96 8.19
CA ILE A 322 4.80 -10.03 6.82
C ILE A 322 6.19 -10.67 6.80
N LYS A 323 7.07 -10.34 7.75
CA LYS A 323 8.39 -10.99 7.86
C LYS A 323 8.27 -12.51 8.04
N ASN A 324 7.34 -12.95 8.88
CA ASN A 324 7.09 -14.38 9.08
C ASN A 324 6.51 -15.03 7.82
N ILE A 325 5.69 -14.33 7.03
CA ILE A 325 5.20 -14.80 5.72
C ILE A 325 6.37 -15.02 4.76
N GLN A 326 7.32 -14.08 4.73
CA GLN A 326 8.54 -14.22 3.94
C GLN A 326 9.38 -15.43 4.38
N ILE A 327 9.69 -15.52 5.67
CA ILE A 327 10.45 -16.65 6.24
C ILE A 327 9.76 -17.98 5.93
N TYR A 328 8.43 -18.03 6.03
CA TYR A 328 7.63 -19.20 5.69
C TYR A 328 7.84 -19.62 4.24
N THR A 329 7.73 -18.66 3.33
CA THR A 329 7.91 -18.88 1.88
C THR A 329 9.32 -19.35 1.57
N GLU A 330 10.35 -18.67 2.08
CA GLU A 330 11.75 -19.02 1.88
C GLU A 330 12.11 -20.40 2.44
N THR A 331 11.67 -20.69 3.67
CA THR A 331 12.13 -21.88 4.42
C THR A 331 11.31 -23.11 4.10
N PHE A 332 9.98 -23.00 4.07
CA PHE A 332 9.11 -24.17 4.03
C PHE A 332 8.57 -24.46 2.65
N VAL A 333 8.38 -23.43 1.82
CA VAL A 333 7.90 -23.62 0.45
C VAL A 333 9.10 -23.85 -0.46
N LEU A 334 10.08 -22.96 -0.51
CA LEU A 334 11.16 -23.06 -1.49
C LEU A 334 12.16 -24.17 -1.16
N LYS A 335 12.64 -24.29 0.08
CA LYS A 335 13.63 -25.34 0.43
C LYS A 335 13.04 -26.77 0.43
N ASN A 336 11.77 -26.96 0.82
CA ASN A 336 11.15 -28.30 0.78
C ASN A 336 10.70 -28.73 -0.64
N ASN A 337 10.46 -27.78 -1.55
CA ASN A 337 10.16 -28.13 -2.95
C ASN A 337 11.41 -28.48 -3.75
N ALA A 338 12.61 -28.05 -3.32
CA ALA A 338 13.85 -28.57 -3.87
C ALA A 338 13.99 -30.11 -3.67
N THR A 339 13.39 -30.65 -2.60
CA THR A 339 13.42 -32.08 -2.25
C THR A 339 12.18 -32.87 -2.71
N ASN A 340 11.02 -32.25 -2.93
CA ASN A 340 9.77 -32.93 -3.35
C ASN A 340 9.42 -32.70 -4.84
N LYS A 341 9.31 -33.79 -5.62
CA LYS A 341 8.96 -33.75 -7.06
C LYS A 341 7.48 -33.46 -7.37
N ASN A 342 6.58 -33.48 -6.39
CA ASN A 342 5.12 -33.53 -6.60
C ASN A 342 4.34 -32.41 -5.87
N SER A 343 4.88 -31.20 -5.74
CA SER A 343 4.08 -30.07 -5.25
C SER A 343 3.20 -29.51 -6.36
N SER A 344 1.95 -29.21 -6.02
CA SER A 344 0.92 -28.65 -6.92
C SER A 344 1.27 -27.26 -7.47
N PHE A 345 2.31 -26.63 -6.91
CA PHE A 345 2.93 -25.41 -7.40
C PHE A 345 4.31 -25.81 -7.95
N GLY A 346 4.47 -25.90 -9.27
CA GLY A 346 5.72 -26.33 -9.89
C GLY A 346 6.85 -25.35 -9.64
N PHE A 347 7.84 -25.73 -8.83
CA PHE A 347 9.01 -24.88 -8.55
C PHE A 347 10.22 -25.26 -9.41
N ASN A 348 10.91 -24.25 -9.92
CA ASN A 348 12.26 -24.40 -10.45
C ASN A 348 13.25 -24.51 -9.29
N LYS A 349 14.09 -25.54 -9.32
CA LYS A 349 15.10 -25.84 -8.29
C LYS A 349 16.24 -24.81 -8.23
N ASN A 350 16.35 -23.92 -9.21
CA ASN A 350 17.61 -23.26 -9.50
C ASN A 350 17.73 -21.79 -9.06
N HIS A 351 16.64 -21.04 -8.78
CA HIS A 351 16.74 -19.63 -8.35
C HIS A 351 15.58 -19.15 -7.43
N PRO A 352 15.54 -19.54 -6.14
CA PRO A 352 14.53 -19.09 -5.17
C PRO A 352 14.56 -17.57 -4.88
N GLU A 353 15.69 -16.90 -5.15
CA GLU A 353 15.93 -15.47 -4.84
C GLU A 353 15.17 -14.48 -5.73
N LYS A 354 14.48 -14.94 -6.79
CA LYS A 354 13.75 -14.07 -7.74
C LYS A 354 12.23 -14.01 -7.48
N ILE A 355 11.72 -14.67 -6.44
CA ILE A 355 10.28 -14.74 -6.15
C ILE A 355 9.92 -13.65 -5.14
N ASN A 356 8.95 -12.79 -5.48
CA ASN A 356 8.37 -11.89 -4.49
C ASN A 356 7.52 -12.70 -3.50
N HIS A 357 8.00 -12.81 -2.26
CA HIS A 357 7.36 -13.61 -1.22
C HIS A 357 5.96 -13.12 -0.84
N PHE A 358 5.72 -11.81 -0.95
CA PHE A 358 4.43 -11.22 -0.65
C PHE A 358 3.40 -11.59 -1.73
N GLU A 359 3.74 -11.43 -3.02
CA GLU A 359 2.90 -11.85 -4.15
C GLU A 359 2.59 -13.35 -4.08
N TYR A 360 3.61 -14.17 -3.82
CA TYR A 360 3.43 -15.62 -3.70
C TYR A 360 2.44 -15.98 -2.58
N SER A 361 2.59 -15.35 -1.41
CA SER A 361 1.75 -15.65 -0.26
C SER A 361 0.31 -15.19 -0.46
N LEU A 362 0.10 -14.04 -1.09
CA LEU A 362 -1.22 -13.58 -1.49
C LEU A 362 -1.86 -14.51 -2.53
N SER A 363 -1.07 -15.14 -3.40
CA SER A 363 -1.57 -16.12 -4.37
C SER A 363 -2.12 -17.39 -3.69
N LEU A 364 -1.42 -17.86 -2.64
CA LEU A 364 -1.93 -18.94 -1.79
C LEU A 364 -3.22 -18.53 -1.08
N ILE A 365 -3.26 -17.33 -0.49
CA ILE A 365 -4.46 -16.80 0.17
C ILE A 365 -5.63 -16.70 -0.81
N ALA A 366 -5.40 -16.17 -2.02
CA ALA A 366 -6.39 -16.09 -3.07
C ALA A 366 -6.94 -17.47 -3.47
N THR A 367 -6.06 -18.49 -3.53
CA THR A 367 -6.45 -19.88 -3.82
C THR A 367 -7.33 -20.45 -2.72
N ILE A 368 -6.98 -20.23 -1.45
CA ILE A 368 -7.80 -20.63 -0.29
C ILE A 368 -9.16 -19.93 -0.34
N MET A 369 -9.18 -18.65 -0.68
CA MET A 369 -10.40 -17.88 -0.86
C MET A 369 -11.21 -18.31 -2.09
N GLN A 370 -10.63 -19.08 -3.01
CA GLN A 370 -11.17 -19.40 -4.34
C GLN A 370 -11.48 -18.13 -5.16
N GLU A 371 -10.62 -17.12 -5.03
CA GLU A 371 -10.73 -15.81 -5.68
C GLU A 371 -9.63 -15.62 -6.73
N THR A 372 -9.36 -16.64 -7.55
CA THR A 372 -8.21 -16.64 -8.47
C THR A 372 -8.51 -16.08 -9.86
N ASN A 373 -9.79 -15.94 -10.21
CA ASN A 373 -10.23 -15.53 -11.55
C ASN A 373 -9.75 -14.11 -11.90
N GLY A 374 -8.94 -13.99 -12.95
CA GLY A 374 -8.48 -12.72 -13.50
C GLY A 374 -7.50 -11.93 -12.61
N ILE A 375 -6.92 -12.57 -11.58
CA ILE A 375 -5.91 -11.95 -10.71
C ILE A 375 -4.58 -12.69 -10.69
N LEU A 376 -4.57 -13.99 -11.03
CA LEU A 376 -3.33 -14.74 -11.14
C LEU A 376 -2.85 -14.72 -12.59
N GLU A 377 -1.59 -14.37 -12.79
CA GLU A 377 -0.90 -14.39 -14.06
C GLU A 377 0.12 -15.53 -14.06
N GLU A 378 0.33 -16.17 -15.22
CA GLU A 378 1.46 -17.08 -15.41
C GLU A 378 2.72 -16.23 -15.60
N LEU A 379 3.59 -16.18 -14.57
CA LEU A 379 4.92 -15.59 -14.75
C LEU A 379 5.80 -16.56 -15.56
N GLY A 380 6.09 -16.25 -16.83
CA GLY A 380 7.09 -16.99 -17.59
C GLY A 380 7.05 -16.89 -19.11
N ASP A 381 7.39 -15.74 -19.69
CA ASP A 381 7.68 -15.59 -21.12
C ASP A 381 9.08 -15.02 -21.41
N ASN A 382 10.07 -15.36 -20.57
CA ASN A 382 11.47 -15.19 -20.94
C ASN A 382 12.07 -16.55 -21.23
N TYR A 383 12.79 -16.68 -22.35
CA TYR A 383 13.44 -17.89 -22.88
C TYR A 383 14.35 -18.64 -21.86
N TYR A 384 14.58 -18.07 -20.68
CA TYR A 384 15.39 -18.58 -19.57
C TYR A 384 14.61 -18.85 -18.26
N ALA A 385 13.30 -18.60 -18.19
CA ALA A 385 12.49 -18.76 -16.98
C ALA A 385 11.56 -19.99 -17.10
N SER A 386 11.98 -21.14 -16.55
CA SER A 386 11.21 -22.40 -16.57
C SER A 386 10.17 -22.50 -15.44
N TYR A 387 9.35 -21.46 -15.23
CA TYR A 387 8.33 -21.42 -14.16
C TYR A 387 6.90 -21.44 -14.72
N LYS A 388 6.02 -22.19 -14.04
CA LYS A 388 4.56 -22.17 -14.21
C LYS A 388 3.93 -22.32 -12.84
N ALA A 389 3.84 -21.24 -12.08
CA ALA A 389 2.83 -21.19 -11.03
C ALA A 389 2.11 -19.85 -11.03
N PRO A 390 0.79 -19.87 -10.78
CA PRO A 390 -0.05 -18.70 -10.93
C PRO A 390 0.21 -17.75 -9.76
N THR A 391 0.72 -16.55 -10.05
CA THR A 391 1.06 -15.53 -9.06
C THR A 391 0.22 -14.29 -9.26
N ILE A 392 -0.18 -13.65 -8.18
CA ILE A 392 -0.85 -12.35 -8.24
C ILE A 392 0.11 -11.26 -8.69
N SER A 393 -0.22 -10.58 -9.77
CA SER A 393 0.56 -9.44 -10.28
C SER A 393 0.48 -8.25 -9.32
N GLN A 394 1.53 -7.43 -9.25
CA GLN A 394 1.59 -6.26 -8.36
C GLN A 394 0.38 -5.34 -8.53
N THR A 395 -0.01 -5.09 -9.79
CA THR A 395 -1.14 -4.20 -10.11
C THR A 395 -2.50 -4.75 -9.67
N LYS A 396 -2.58 -6.05 -9.33
CA LYS A 396 -3.82 -6.73 -8.92
C LYS A 396 -3.95 -6.94 -7.41
N ILE A 397 -2.89 -6.68 -6.62
CA ILE A 397 -2.89 -6.91 -5.17
C ILE A 397 -4.01 -6.14 -4.47
N ILE A 398 -4.13 -4.83 -4.73
CA ILE A 398 -5.14 -4.00 -4.08
C ILE A 398 -6.56 -4.42 -4.50
N ASP A 399 -6.77 -4.68 -5.79
CA ASP A 399 -8.06 -5.19 -6.30
C ASP A 399 -8.46 -6.52 -5.67
N PHE A 400 -7.49 -7.43 -5.46
CA PHE A 400 -7.73 -8.68 -4.73
C PHE A 400 -8.16 -8.42 -3.28
N ILE A 401 -7.46 -7.54 -2.55
CA ILE A 401 -7.82 -7.17 -1.18
C ILE A 401 -9.25 -6.60 -1.14
N LEU A 402 -9.56 -5.66 -2.03
CA LEU A 402 -10.90 -5.04 -2.14
C LEU A 402 -11.99 -6.08 -2.47
N LYS A 403 -11.69 -7.08 -3.32
CA LYS A 403 -12.61 -8.20 -3.61
C LYS A 403 -12.83 -9.10 -2.38
N ALA A 404 -11.77 -9.42 -1.64
CA ALA A 404 -11.86 -10.22 -0.42
C ALA A 404 -12.73 -9.54 0.63
N GLN A 405 -12.53 -8.22 0.83
CA GLN A 405 -13.36 -7.38 1.71
C GLN A 405 -14.83 -7.39 1.32
N LYS A 406 -15.14 -7.17 0.03
CA LYS A 406 -16.53 -7.19 -0.48
C LYS A 406 -17.22 -8.54 -0.22
N LYS A 407 -16.46 -9.63 -0.16
CA LYS A 407 -16.95 -10.99 0.08
C LYS A 407 -16.87 -11.42 1.56
N GLU A 408 -16.49 -10.51 2.44
CA GLU A 408 -16.33 -10.74 3.89
C GLU A 408 -15.41 -11.93 4.21
N LYS A 409 -14.37 -12.12 3.40
CA LYS A 409 -13.31 -13.10 3.62
C LYS A 409 -12.12 -12.37 4.23
N TYR A 410 -11.56 -12.91 5.31
CA TYR A 410 -10.52 -12.28 6.10
C TYR A 410 -9.38 -13.26 6.41
N ILE A 411 -8.20 -12.71 6.66
CA ILE A 411 -7.04 -13.48 7.14
C ILE A 411 -7.01 -13.37 8.66
N LEU A 412 -7.04 -14.50 9.36
CA LEU A 412 -6.74 -14.54 10.79
C LEU A 412 -5.24 -14.77 10.97
N ILE A 413 -4.57 -13.82 11.64
CA ILE A 413 -3.16 -13.93 11.99
C ILE A 413 -3.03 -14.92 13.15
N LEU A 414 -2.19 -15.95 13.00
CA LEU A 414 -1.87 -16.88 14.07
C LEU A 414 -0.51 -16.53 14.65
N ASP A 415 -0.48 -16.17 15.93
CA ASP A 415 0.74 -15.85 16.65
C ASP A 415 1.14 -16.95 17.65
N LYS A 416 2.22 -16.71 18.38
CA LYS A 416 2.77 -17.65 19.36
C LYS A 416 1.72 -18.15 20.37
N ASN A 417 0.80 -17.30 20.81
CA ASN A 417 -0.21 -17.67 21.79
C ASN A 417 -1.24 -18.63 21.19
N ASP A 418 -1.64 -18.39 19.95
CA ASP A 418 -2.56 -19.28 19.23
C ASP A 418 -1.94 -20.67 19.05
N PHE A 419 -0.69 -20.73 18.56
CA PHE A 419 0.01 -22.01 18.42
C PHE A 419 0.18 -22.71 19.77
N ASN A 420 0.50 -21.98 20.84
CA ASN A 420 0.62 -22.57 22.18
C ASN A 420 -0.70 -23.15 22.69
N LYS A 421 -1.82 -22.49 22.41
CA LYS A 421 -3.17 -22.98 22.72
C LYS A 421 -3.46 -24.25 21.93
N TYR A 422 -3.35 -24.18 20.60
CA TYR A 422 -3.74 -25.29 19.73
C TYR A 422 -2.91 -26.56 19.94
N ARG A 423 -1.62 -26.42 20.26
CA ARG A 423 -0.74 -27.57 20.55
C ARG A 423 -1.12 -28.35 21.80
N LYS A 424 -1.90 -27.74 22.70
CA LYS A 424 -2.35 -28.32 23.97
C LYS A 424 -3.81 -28.75 23.95
N ASP A 425 -4.53 -28.48 22.87
CA ASP A 425 -5.95 -28.77 22.74
C ASP A 425 -6.20 -29.63 21.49
N CYS A 426 -5.88 -30.92 21.62
CA CYS A 426 -6.09 -31.87 20.54
C CYS A 426 -7.59 -32.08 20.25
N SER A 427 -8.48 -31.81 21.22
CA SER A 427 -9.93 -31.88 20.99
C SER A 427 -10.39 -30.81 20.00
N PHE A 428 -9.91 -29.58 20.17
CA PHE A 428 -10.14 -28.48 19.24
C PHE A 428 -9.54 -28.79 17.87
N ILE A 429 -8.29 -29.25 17.81
CA ILE A 429 -7.57 -29.48 16.55
C ILE A 429 -8.07 -30.70 15.77
N ASN A 430 -8.60 -31.73 16.44
CA ASN A 430 -9.18 -32.87 15.75
C ASN A 430 -10.63 -32.66 15.32
N ASN A 431 -11.30 -31.58 15.78
CA ASN A 431 -12.61 -31.22 15.27
C ASN A 431 -12.52 -30.83 13.78
N GLN A 432 -13.34 -31.45 12.95
CA GLN A 432 -13.39 -31.22 11.50
C GLN A 432 -13.72 -29.77 11.13
N GLU A 433 -14.48 -29.05 11.96
CA GLU A 433 -14.78 -27.62 11.75
C GLU A 433 -13.53 -26.73 11.89
N ASN A 434 -12.50 -27.21 12.61
CA ASN A 434 -11.24 -26.51 12.84
C ASN A 434 -10.11 -26.99 11.91
N LEU A 435 -10.45 -27.66 10.79
CA LEU A 435 -9.46 -28.21 9.86
C LEU A 435 -8.42 -27.17 9.41
N ALA A 436 -8.81 -25.91 9.18
CA ALA A 436 -7.88 -24.84 8.82
C ALA A 436 -6.77 -24.62 9.88
N HIS A 437 -7.13 -24.66 11.17
CA HIS A 437 -6.18 -24.56 12.28
C HIS A 437 -5.22 -25.75 12.31
N LYS A 438 -5.75 -26.96 12.08
CA LYS A 438 -4.92 -28.17 12.00
C LYS A 438 -3.92 -28.12 10.85
N ILE A 439 -4.37 -27.68 9.67
CA ILE A 439 -3.49 -27.47 8.50
C ILE A 439 -2.43 -26.42 8.81
N ALA A 440 -2.83 -25.30 9.40
CA ALA A 440 -1.91 -24.25 9.79
C ALA A 440 -0.78 -24.76 10.71
N ILE A 441 -1.11 -25.63 11.66
CA ILE A 441 -0.10 -26.26 12.54
C ILE A 441 0.75 -27.28 11.80
N GLY A 442 0.14 -28.18 11.01
CA GLY A 442 0.85 -29.26 10.34
C GLY A 442 1.77 -28.79 9.21
N GLU A 443 1.49 -27.60 8.67
CA GLU A 443 2.29 -26.96 7.63
C GLU A 443 3.09 -25.77 8.12
N PHE A 444 3.02 -25.42 9.40
CA PHE A 444 3.68 -24.24 9.99
C PHE A 444 3.26 -22.91 9.32
N ARG A 445 2.02 -22.85 8.81
CA ARG A 445 1.43 -21.64 8.23
C ARG A 445 0.91 -20.74 9.34
N ILE A 446 1.37 -19.51 9.38
CA ILE A 446 1.07 -18.52 10.43
C ILE A 446 -0.26 -17.77 10.25
N PHE A 447 -1.16 -18.31 9.43
CA PHE A 447 -2.47 -17.73 9.19
C PHE A 447 -3.48 -18.81 8.79
N ILE A 448 -4.76 -18.47 8.91
CA ILE A 448 -5.86 -19.15 8.25
C ILE A 448 -6.76 -18.11 7.58
N VAL A 449 -7.67 -18.58 6.74
CA VAL A 449 -8.69 -17.71 6.12
C VAL A 449 -10.06 -18.04 6.70
N VAL A 450 -10.77 -17.00 7.13
CA VAL A 450 -12.08 -17.09 7.79
C VAL A 450 -13.08 -16.14 7.15
N TYR A 451 -14.37 -16.43 7.33
CA TYR A 451 -15.41 -15.44 7.13
C TYR A 451 -15.46 -14.49 8.34
N LYS A 452 -16.23 -13.40 8.23
CA LYS A 452 -16.42 -12.44 9.33
C LYS A 452 -16.94 -13.07 10.62
N ASP A 453 -17.74 -14.12 10.52
CA ASP A 453 -18.27 -14.91 11.65
C ASP A 453 -17.26 -15.93 12.22
N MET A 454 -16.00 -15.85 11.82
CA MET A 454 -14.89 -16.74 12.20
C MET A 454 -15.00 -18.17 11.65
N LYS A 455 -15.96 -18.47 10.77
CA LYS A 455 -16.03 -19.78 10.11
C LYS A 455 -14.85 -19.97 9.16
N CYS A 456 -14.14 -21.09 9.31
CA CYS A 456 -13.00 -21.44 8.46
C CYS A 456 -13.43 -21.61 6.99
N LEU A 457 -12.68 -21.01 6.05
CA LEU A 457 -12.90 -21.26 4.64
C LEU A 457 -12.42 -22.65 4.24
N GLU A 458 -11.28 -23.10 4.76
CA GLU A 458 -10.80 -24.46 4.52
C GLU A 458 -11.61 -25.45 5.35
N ASN A 459 -12.29 -26.36 4.67
CA ASN A 459 -13.10 -27.40 5.30
C ASN A 459 -13.05 -28.68 4.45
N ILE A 460 -13.62 -29.75 4.99
CA ILE A 460 -13.53 -31.08 4.38
C ILE A 460 -14.12 -31.14 2.95
N ASN A 461 -15.08 -30.26 2.63
CA ASN A 461 -15.77 -30.26 1.34
C ASN A 461 -14.96 -29.58 0.23
N ASN A 462 -14.09 -28.63 0.57
CA ASN A 462 -13.35 -27.85 -0.42
C ASN A 462 -11.83 -28.05 -0.40
N ILE A 463 -11.29 -28.75 0.60
CA ILE A 463 -9.84 -28.95 0.73
C ILE A 463 -9.20 -29.61 -0.49
N THR A 464 -9.91 -30.55 -1.13
CA THR A 464 -9.50 -31.17 -2.39
C THR A 464 -9.38 -30.16 -3.51
N LYS A 465 -10.34 -29.24 -3.62
CA LYS A 465 -10.35 -28.23 -4.69
C LYS A 465 -9.22 -27.22 -4.49
N ILE A 466 -8.89 -26.89 -3.25
CA ILE A 466 -7.85 -25.91 -2.91
C ILE A 466 -6.45 -26.49 -3.14
N TYR A 467 -6.18 -27.72 -2.70
CA TYR A 467 -4.81 -28.27 -2.69
C TYR A 467 -4.57 -29.50 -3.58
N GLY A 468 -5.64 -30.19 -3.98
CA GLY A 468 -5.58 -31.50 -4.66
C GLY A 468 -5.36 -32.68 -3.70
N TYR A 469 -5.81 -33.86 -4.12
CA TYR A 469 -5.78 -35.11 -3.33
C TYR A 469 -4.38 -35.54 -2.88
N ASN A 470 -3.33 -35.17 -3.61
CA ASN A 470 -1.96 -35.59 -3.32
C ASN A 470 -1.23 -34.66 -2.34
N SER A 471 -1.81 -33.50 -2.01
CA SER A 471 -1.17 -32.51 -1.16
C SER A 471 -0.99 -32.99 0.29
N LYS A 472 0.03 -32.44 0.96
CA LYS A 472 0.22 -32.63 2.40
C LYS A 472 -0.98 -32.08 3.18
N SER A 473 -1.49 -30.92 2.78
CA SER A 473 -2.64 -30.24 3.38
C SER A 473 -3.89 -31.12 3.35
N TYR A 474 -4.16 -31.78 2.22
CA TYR A 474 -5.27 -32.72 2.10
C TYR A 474 -5.12 -33.91 3.06
N LYS A 475 -3.93 -34.51 3.13
CA LYS A 475 -3.67 -35.69 3.98
C LYS A 475 -3.78 -35.40 5.48
N ILE A 476 -3.64 -34.15 5.91
CA ILE A 476 -3.78 -33.75 7.32
C ILE A 476 -5.20 -34.00 7.85
N LYS A 477 -6.23 -33.94 6.98
CA LYS A 477 -7.62 -34.12 7.38
C LYS A 477 -7.90 -35.50 7.98
N ASP A 478 -7.17 -36.53 7.52
CA ASP A 478 -7.35 -37.93 7.90
C ASP A 478 -6.48 -38.32 9.11
N GLN A 479 -5.66 -37.39 9.61
CA GLN A 479 -4.83 -37.63 10.79
C GLN A 479 -5.65 -37.42 12.06
N ILE A 480 -5.42 -38.23 13.09
CA ILE A 480 -5.85 -37.97 14.46
C ILE A 480 -4.61 -37.69 15.30
N TRP A 481 -4.59 -36.55 15.98
CA TRP A 481 -3.46 -36.08 16.76
C TRP A 481 -3.71 -36.33 18.24
N ASP A 482 -2.86 -37.13 18.87
CA ASP A 482 -2.95 -37.46 20.30
C ASP A 482 -2.04 -36.54 21.13
N GLU A 483 -2.37 -36.34 22.39
CA GLU A 483 -1.51 -35.62 23.33
C GLU A 483 -0.44 -36.55 23.91
N GLN A 484 0.81 -36.08 23.98
CA GLN A 484 1.89 -36.78 24.68
C GLN A 484 2.52 -35.91 25.77
N TYR A 485 2.93 -36.57 26.85
CA TYR A 485 3.68 -35.96 27.93
C TYR A 485 5.18 -35.95 27.61
N LEU A 486 5.77 -34.77 27.53
CA LEU A 486 7.21 -34.56 27.49
C LEU A 486 7.72 -34.37 28.91
N GLY A 487 8.52 -35.33 29.39
CA GLY A 487 9.24 -35.26 30.66
C GLY A 487 8.34 -35.15 31.90
N GLY A 488 7.08 -35.55 31.84
CA GLY A 488 6.14 -35.53 32.97
C GLY A 488 5.51 -34.16 33.30
N VAL A 489 5.81 -33.10 32.54
CA VAL A 489 5.37 -31.72 32.88
C VAL A 489 4.64 -31.01 31.73
N CYS A 490 4.89 -31.38 30.47
CA CYS A 490 4.31 -30.67 29.32
C CYS A 490 3.50 -31.59 28.40
N LYS A 491 2.24 -31.23 28.10
CA LYS A 491 1.30 -31.96 27.25
C LYS A 491 1.28 -31.31 25.85
N ILE A 492 1.72 -32.02 24.80
CA ILE A 492 1.83 -31.48 23.42
C ILE A 492 1.31 -32.52 22.41
N SER A 493 0.68 -32.08 21.32
CA SER A 493 0.28 -32.92 20.18
C SER A 493 1.45 -33.72 19.56
N GLN A 494 1.29 -35.04 19.46
CA GLN A 494 2.27 -36.02 18.98
C GLN A 494 2.69 -35.81 17.52
N ALA A 495 1.81 -35.27 16.67
CA ALA A 495 2.09 -35.09 15.24
C ALA A 495 3.11 -33.98 14.92
N LEU A 496 3.54 -33.20 15.92
CA LEU A 496 4.52 -32.12 15.78
C LEU A 496 5.97 -32.56 15.93
N TYR A 497 6.22 -33.81 16.29
CA TYR A 497 7.57 -34.37 16.31
C TYR A 497 7.98 -34.87 14.93
N PHE A 498 9.22 -34.58 14.52
CA PHE A 498 9.91 -35.38 13.50
C PHE A 498 9.89 -36.84 13.98
N ASN A 499 9.12 -37.70 13.29
CA ASN A 499 8.79 -39.10 13.62
C ASN A 499 7.61 -39.35 14.61
N GLY A 500 6.81 -38.33 14.92
CA GLY A 500 5.57 -38.50 15.69
C GLY A 500 4.49 -39.23 14.89
N LYS A 501 4.11 -40.44 15.32
CA LYS A 501 3.05 -41.24 14.66
C LYS A 501 1.68 -40.58 14.87
N ALA A 502 1.17 -39.82 13.91
CA ALA A 502 -0.26 -39.54 13.82
C ALA A 502 -1.00 -40.82 13.43
N LYS A 503 -2.13 -41.13 14.09
CA LYS A 503 -2.97 -42.26 13.69
C LYS A 503 -3.80 -41.84 12.49
N ILE A 504 -3.97 -42.73 11.51
CA ILE A 504 -4.95 -42.52 10.44
C ILE A 504 -6.32 -42.79 11.05
N GLY A 505 -7.13 -41.76 11.17
CA GLY A 505 -8.55 -41.91 11.49
C GLY A 505 -9.29 -42.34 10.23
N ILE A 506 -10.05 -43.42 10.32
CA ILE A 506 -11.08 -43.71 9.33
C ILE A 506 -12.24 -42.76 9.69
N ILE A 507 -12.56 -41.84 8.78
CA ILE A 507 -13.74 -40.96 8.91
C ILE A 507 -15.00 -41.78 8.71
#